data_AF-A0A838VS68-F1
#
_entry.id   AF-A0A838VS68-F1
#
_cell.length_a   1.000
_cell.length_b   1.000
_cell.length_c   1.000
_cell.angle_alpha   90.00
_cell.angle_beta   90.00
_cell.angle_gamma   90.00
#
_symmetry.space_group_name_H-M   'P 1'
#
loop_
_entity.id
_entity.type
_entity.pdbx_description
1 polymer ?
#
loop_
_entity_poly.entity_id
_entity_poly.type
_entity_poly.pdbx_seq_one_letter_code
_entity_poly.pdbx_strand_id
1 'polypeptide(L)'
;MEKAILPDILTLEETSKYLRLPIESVLRQAKLGNIPGRKIEDEWRFLKVAIDDWLRSSSGRSTLLQQAGTLADDDSLVELRENIYEARGRSEIDFESGD
;
A
#
# COMPACT_ATOMS: atom_id res chain seq x y z
N MET A 1 -1.16 -33.35 23.55
CA MET A 1 -0.19 -32.32 23.13
C MET A 1 -0.90 -31.51 22.07
N GLU A 2 -1.42 -30.34 22.46
CA GLU A 2 -0.85 -29.02 22.10
C GLU A 2 -1.06 -28.72 20.60
N LYS A 3 -1.72 -27.64 20.21
CA LYS A 3 -1.52 -26.27 20.70
C LYS A 3 -2.78 -25.45 20.37
N ALA A 4 -3.31 -24.70 21.33
CA ALA A 4 -4.24 -23.62 21.02
C ALA A 4 -3.43 -22.52 20.31
N ILE A 5 -3.67 -22.29 19.03
CA ILE A 5 -2.96 -21.26 18.25
C ILE A 5 -3.94 -20.13 17.94
N LEU A 6 -4.10 -19.19 18.87
CA LEU A 6 -4.61 -17.84 18.57
C LEU A 6 -3.90 -16.89 19.56
N PRO A 7 -3.54 -15.66 19.15
CA PRO A 7 -4.37 -14.82 18.29
C PRO A 7 -3.69 -14.44 16.97
N ASP A 8 -4.38 -14.72 15.86
CA ASP A 8 -4.07 -14.13 14.56
C ASP A 8 -4.33 -12.61 14.53
N ILE A 9 -4.74 -11.99 15.64
CA ILE A 9 -5.22 -10.61 15.70
C ILE A 9 -4.45 -9.84 16.79
N LEU A 10 -3.82 -8.75 16.40
CA LEU A 10 -3.04 -7.83 17.23
C LEU A 10 -3.85 -6.57 17.53
N THR A 11 -3.65 -5.99 18.72
CA THR A 11 -4.12 -4.64 19.06
C THR A 11 -3.20 -3.57 18.44
N LEU A 12 -3.58 -2.30 18.58
CA LEU A 12 -2.76 -1.18 18.14
C LEU A 12 -1.39 -1.15 18.83
N GLU A 13 -1.36 -1.39 20.13
CA GLU A 13 -0.13 -1.38 20.93
C GLU A 13 0.78 -2.55 20.58
N GLU A 14 0.20 -3.73 20.36
CA GLU A 14 0.92 -4.92 19.92
C GLU A 14 1.47 -4.74 18.50
N THR A 15 0.70 -4.15 17.60
CA THR A 15 1.12 -3.85 16.23
C THR A 15 2.25 -2.82 16.22
N SER A 16 2.20 -1.81 17.09
CA SER A 16 3.29 -0.85 17.31
C SER A 16 4.58 -1.55 17.75
N LYS A 17 4.51 -2.45 18.72
CA LYS A 17 5.67 -3.26 19.14
C LYS A 17 6.15 -4.18 18.03
N TYR A 18 5.24 -4.78 17.28
CA TYR A 18 5.54 -5.71 16.19
C TYR A 18 6.30 -5.02 15.04
N LEU A 19 5.77 -3.89 14.57
CA LEU A 19 6.38 -3.09 13.50
C LEU A 19 7.55 -2.24 13.97
N ARG A 20 7.78 -2.14 15.29
CA ARG A 20 8.76 -1.26 15.92
C ARG A 20 8.58 0.21 15.52
N LEU A 21 7.32 0.64 15.45
CA LEU A 21 6.92 2.00 15.11
C LEU A 21 6.17 2.64 16.28
N PRO A 22 6.22 3.98 16.45
CA PRO A 22 5.38 4.67 17.43
C PRO A 22 3.89 4.39 17.22
N ILE A 23 3.13 4.25 18.32
CA ILE A 23 1.68 3.97 18.30
C ILE A 23 0.94 4.97 17.42
N GLU A 24 1.25 6.27 17.53
CA GLU A 24 0.63 7.33 16.72
C GLU A 24 0.88 7.15 15.22
N SER A 25 2.08 6.68 14.85
CA SER A 25 2.41 6.39 13.46
C SER A 25 1.61 5.20 12.95
N VAL A 26 1.50 4.11 13.72
CA VAL A 26 0.66 2.97 13.34
C VAL A 26 -0.80 3.38 13.21
N LEU A 27 -1.32 4.16 14.16
CA LEU A 27 -2.69 4.66 14.11
C LEU A 27 -2.95 5.52 12.88
N ARG A 28 -2.05 6.45 12.56
CA ARG A 28 -2.15 7.31 11.37
C ARG A 28 -2.14 6.46 10.10
N GLN A 29 -1.21 5.52 9.99
CA GLN A 29 -1.08 4.66 8.81
C GLN A 29 -2.28 3.71 8.65
N ALA A 30 -2.82 3.19 9.75
CA ALA A 30 -4.03 2.38 9.75
C ALA A 30 -5.26 3.20 9.31
N LYS A 31 -5.40 4.45 9.78
CA LYS A 31 -6.45 5.38 9.34
C LYS A 31 -6.34 5.73 7.85
N LEU A 32 -5.12 5.83 7.32
CA LEU A 32 -4.86 6.07 5.90
C LEU A 32 -5.06 4.82 5.02
N GLY A 33 -5.24 3.64 5.63
CA GLY A 33 -5.35 2.37 4.90
C GLY A 33 -4.02 1.79 4.41
N ASN A 34 -2.89 2.37 4.83
CA ASN A 34 -1.56 1.91 4.43
C ASN A 34 -1.10 0.65 5.18
N ILE A 35 -1.61 0.44 6.40
CA ILE A 35 -1.40 -0.78 7.18
C ILE A 35 -2.73 -1.55 7.21
N PRO A 36 -2.74 -2.86 6.88
CA PRO A 36 -3.96 -3.66 6.91
C PRO A 36 -4.47 -3.84 8.34
N GLY A 37 -5.54 -3.15 8.67
CA GLY A 37 -6.22 -3.24 9.96
C GLY A 37 -7.68 -2.84 9.84
N ARG A 38 -8.49 -3.25 10.81
CA ARG A 38 -9.91 -2.85 10.91
C ARG A 38 -10.15 -2.15 12.24
N LYS A 39 -10.89 -1.05 12.19
CA LYS A 39 -11.48 -0.44 13.38
C LYS A 39 -12.79 -1.17 13.69
N ILE A 40 -12.88 -1.78 14.86
CA ILE A 40 -14.08 -2.45 15.36
C ILE A 40 -14.47 -1.68 16.62
N GLU A 41 -15.63 -1.01 16.56
CA GLU A 41 -16.05 -0.03 17.57
C GLU A 41 -14.99 1.07 17.77
N ASP A 42 -14.35 1.10 18.95
CA ASP A 42 -13.29 2.06 19.29
C ASP A 42 -11.90 1.46 19.33
N GLU A 43 -11.76 0.17 19.01
CA GLU A 43 -10.48 -0.51 19.00
C GLU A 43 -10.01 -0.88 17.60
N TRP A 44 -8.70 -0.89 17.42
CA TRP A 44 -8.09 -1.42 16.21
C TRP A 44 -7.74 -2.89 16.38
N ARG A 45 -7.96 -3.64 15.31
CA ARG A 45 -7.61 -5.06 15.18
C ARG A 45 -6.82 -5.26 13.90
N PHE A 46 -5.65 -5.88 14.03
CA PHE A 46 -4.72 -6.12 12.93
C PHE A 46 -4.49 -7.60 12.79
N LEU A 47 -4.82 -8.18 11.63
CA LEU A 47 -4.56 -9.60 11.43
C LEU A 47 -3.05 -9.79 11.20
N LYS A 48 -2.37 -10.55 12.06
CA LYS A 48 -0.92 -10.75 12.01
C LYS A 48 -0.48 -11.29 10.64
N VAL A 49 -1.18 -12.29 10.08
CA VAL A 49 -0.86 -12.81 8.75
C VAL A 49 -1.01 -11.75 7.66
N ALA A 50 -2.00 -10.86 7.75
CA ALA A 50 -2.16 -9.77 6.80
C ALA A 50 -1.03 -8.73 6.92
N ILE A 51 -0.57 -8.44 8.14
CA ILE A 51 0.60 -7.58 8.38
C ILE A 51 1.86 -8.24 7.80
N ASP A 52 2.04 -9.54 8.02
CA ASP A 52 3.18 -10.29 7.49
C ASP A 52 3.19 -10.30 5.96
N ASP A 53 2.05 -10.56 5.32
CA ASP A 53 1.91 -10.52 3.87
C ASP A 53 2.11 -9.11 3.31
N TRP A 54 1.61 -8.09 4.00
CA TRP A 54 1.84 -6.70 3.63
C TRP A 54 3.31 -6.31 3.69
N LEU A 55 4.05 -6.75 4.72
CA LEU A 55 5.50 -6.54 4.82
C LEU A 55 6.28 -7.29 3.72
N ARG A 56 5.78 -8.45 3.29
CA ARG A 56 6.38 -9.25 2.21
C ARG A 56 6.06 -8.69 0.82
N SER A 57 4.90 -8.06 0.67
CA SER A 57 4.49 -7.47 -0.59
C SER A 57 5.42 -6.32 -0.92
N SER A 58 6.23 -6.48 -1.96
CA SER A 58 6.99 -5.37 -2.53
C SER A 58 6.01 -4.28 -2.94
N SER A 59 6.34 -3.01 -2.64
CA SER A 59 5.48 -1.87 -2.94
C SER A 59 4.99 -1.93 -4.39
N GLY A 60 3.74 -1.52 -4.67
CA GLY A 60 3.20 -1.52 -6.04
C GLY A 60 4.10 -0.79 -7.05
N ARG A 61 4.92 0.17 -6.58
CA ARG A 61 5.96 0.83 -7.37
C ARG A 61 7.04 -0.15 -7.85
N SER A 62 7.50 -1.08 -7.02
CA SER A 62 8.48 -2.09 -7.40
C SER A 62 7.90 -3.10 -8.38
N THR A 63 6.62 -3.47 -8.24
CA THR A 63 5.92 -4.35 -9.19
C THR A 63 5.78 -3.66 -10.54
N LEU A 64 5.37 -2.37 -10.54
CA LEU A 64 5.31 -1.56 -11.75
C LEU A 64 6.70 -1.39 -12.40
N LEU A 65 7.76 -1.21 -11.62
CA LEU A 65 9.14 -1.14 -12.14
C LEU A 65 9.59 -2.47 -12.76
N GLN A 66 9.21 -3.62 -12.18
CA GLN A 66 9.51 -4.93 -12.76
C GLN A 66 8.75 -5.20 -14.07
N GLN A 67 7.57 -4.60 -14.22
CA GLN A 67 6.72 -4.73 -15.41
C GLN A 67 6.98 -3.64 -16.47
N ALA A 68 7.76 -2.61 -16.15
CA ALA A 68 7.99 -1.47 -17.02
C ALA A 68 8.58 -1.84 -18.40
N GLY A 69 9.39 -2.90 -18.48
CA GLY A 69 9.94 -3.37 -19.75
C GLY A 69 8.89 -4.02 -20.67
N THR A 70 7.94 -4.75 -20.11
CA THR A 70 6.85 -5.40 -20.87
C THR A 70 5.79 -4.40 -21.32
N LEU A 71 5.67 -3.31 -20.57
CA LEU A 71 4.67 -2.27 -20.76
C LEU A 71 5.19 -1.18 -21.72
N ALA A 72 6.50 -0.94 -21.80
CA ALA A 72 7.08 0.06 -22.71
C ALA A 72 6.92 -0.28 -24.21
N ASP A 73 6.78 -1.57 -24.55
CA ASP A 73 6.60 -2.04 -25.92
C ASP A 73 5.11 -2.10 -26.34
N ASP A 74 4.17 -1.71 -25.48
CA ASP A 74 2.73 -1.74 -25.76
C ASP A 74 2.21 -0.35 -26.19
N ASP A 75 2.10 -0.15 -27.51
CA ASP A 75 1.64 1.08 -28.14
C ASP A 75 0.22 1.52 -27.70
N SER A 76 -0.61 0.61 -27.17
CA SER A 76 -1.99 0.93 -26.73
C SER A 76 -2.06 1.81 -25.48
N LEU A 77 -0.95 1.91 -24.74
CA LEU A 77 -0.90 2.64 -23.47
C LEU A 77 -0.79 4.14 -23.64
N VAL A 78 -0.27 4.60 -24.78
CA VAL A 78 -0.19 6.02 -25.12
C VAL A 78 -1.60 6.61 -25.18
N GLU A 79 -2.51 5.92 -25.87
CA GLU A 79 -3.92 6.34 -25.97
C GLU A 79 -4.62 6.29 -24.60
N LEU A 80 -4.32 5.29 -23.78
CA LEU A 80 -4.88 5.18 -22.43
C LEU A 80 -4.40 6.32 -21.51
N ARG A 81 -3.13 6.70 -21.61
CA ARG A 81 -2.50 7.78 -20.83
C ARG A 81 -3.12 9.14 -21.18
N GLU A 82 -3.23 9.45 -22.47
CA GLU A 82 -3.87 10.68 -22.97
C GLU A 82 -5.31 10.80 -22.45
N ASN A 83 -6.09 9.71 -22.54
CA ASN A 83 -7.46 9.68 -22.04
C ASN A 83 -7.54 9.92 -20.51
N ILE A 84 -6.58 9.41 -19.72
CA ILE A 84 -6.53 9.64 -18.27
C ILE A 84 -6.20 11.11 -17.95
N TYR A 85 -5.31 11.73 -18.71
CA TYR A 85 -4.94 13.15 -18.55
C TYR A 85 -6.09 14.08 -18.92
N GLU A 86 -6.72 13.86 -20.06
CA GLU A 86 -7.94 14.56 -20.51
C GLU A 86 -9.06 14.44 -19.47
N ALA A 87 -9.33 13.23 -18.97
CA ALA A 87 -10.37 13.00 -17.95
C ALA A 87 -10.07 13.68 -16.61
N ARG A 88 -8.80 13.96 -16.32
CA ARG A 88 -8.36 14.67 -15.09
C ARG A 88 -8.22 16.17 -15.29
N GLY A 89 -8.45 16.68 -16.51
CA GLY A 89 -8.30 18.10 -16.85
C GLY A 89 -6.87 18.63 -16.69
N ARG A 90 -5.85 17.77 -16.89
CA ARG A 90 -4.43 18.14 -16.84
C ARG A 90 -3.76 17.67 -18.11
N SER A 91 -3.10 18.57 -18.83
CA SER A 91 -2.29 18.19 -20.00
C SER A 91 -0.95 17.60 -19.55
N GLU A 92 -0.41 16.66 -20.32
CA GLU A 92 0.86 15.98 -20.05
C GLU A 92 2.08 16.92 -20.09
N ILE A 93 1.96 18.06 -20.76
CA ILE A 93 3.00 19.06 -20.98
C ILE A 93 3.10 20.06 -19.82
N ASP A 94 3.94 19.71 -18.84
CA ASP A 94 4.58 20.66 -17.91
C ASP A 94 6.05 20.24 -17.63
N PHE A 95 6.67 19.54 -18.57
CA PHE A 95 8.10 19.21 -18.56
C PHE A 95 8.74 19.64 -19.88
N GLU A 96 8.76 20.95 -20.14
CA GLU A 96 9.80 21.48 -21.02
C GLU A 96 11.14 21.39 -20.29
N SER A 97 12.02 20.59 -20.87
CA SER A 97 13.44 20.49 -20.55
C SER A 97 14.04 21.88 -20.49
N GLY A 98 14.45 22.33 -19.30
CA GLY A 98 15.27 23.52 -19.15
C GLY A 98 16.66 23.27 -19.74
N ASP A 99 17.02 24.14 -20.69
CA ASP A 99 18.38 24.36 -21.21
C ASP A 99 19.39 24.67 -20.08
#